data_AF-A0A931R0P3-F1
#
_entry.id   AF-A0A931R0P3-F1
#
_cell.length_a   1.000
_cell.length_b   1.000
_cell.length_c   1.000
_cell.angle_alpha   90.00
_cell.angle_beta   90.00
_cell.angle_gamma   90.00
#
_symmetry.space_group_name_H-M   'P 1'
#
loop_
_entity.id
_entity.type
_entity.pdbx_description
1 polymer ?
#
loop_
_entity_poly.entity_id
_entity_poly.type
_entity_poly.pdbx_seq_one_letter_code
_entity_poly.pdbx_strand_id
1 'polypeptide(L)'
;MSKNLRINEMIRCSEVRVIGAEGDQVGILPLRAAMEMAQEEGLDLVEVAPQETPPVCKIMDYGKFKYKQSKKVHDAKKRQRTLQIKELKLGPKMEEHDFQFKAKHGRRFLEEGNKVKFSVFFRGREIMHSHLGKNMLERLAQELTDIGTVEQQAKLEGRNFVMIMAPKAQQT
;
A
#
# COMPACT_ATOMS: atom_id res chain seq x y z
N MET A 1 6.64 -1.83 -10.65
CA MET A 1 6.67 -2.96 -11.62
C MET A 1 8.04 -3.59 -11.52
N SER A 2 8.14 -4.92 -11.39
CA SER A 2 9.45 -5.58 -11.49
C SER A 2 10.02 -5.30 -12.87
N LYS A 3 11.13 -4.57 -12.92
CA LYS A 3 11.82 -4.24 -14.16
C LYS A 3 12.33 -5.57 -14.71
N ASN A 4 11.76 -6.05 -15.82
CA ASN A 4 12.28 -7.24 -16.49
C ASN A 4 13.67 -6.88 -17.00
N LEU A 5 14.68 -7.53 -16.44
CA LEU A 5 16.07 -7.34 -16.85
C LEU A 5 16.32 -8.14 -18.14
N ARG A 6 17.22 -7.64 -18.98
CA ARG A 6 17.69 -8.38 -20.14
C ARG A 6 18.68 -9.44 -19.66
N ILE A 7 18.60 -10.63 -20.24
CA ILE A 7 19.47 -11.76 -19.91
C ILE A 7 20.06 -12.35 -21.18
N ASN A 8 21.30 -12.85 -21.10
CA ASN A 8 21.98 -13.61 -22.16
C ASN A 8 21.82 -12.92 -23.53
N GLU A 9 21.27 -13.63 -24.52
CA GLU A 9 21.00 -13.16 -25.90
C GLU A 9 20.09 -11.93 -26.01
N MET A 10 19.38 -11.54 -24.94
CA MET A 10 18.58 -10.30 -24.96
C MET A 10 19.44 -9.05 -24.82
N ILE A 11 20.69 -9.19 -24.36
CA ILE A 11 21.65 -8.11 -24.19
C ILE A 11 22.22 -7.74 -25.56
N ARG A 12 22.21 -6.44 -25.89
CA ARG A 12 22.54 -5.95 -27.25
C ARG A 12 23.82 -5.11 -27.32
N CYS A 13 24.50 -4.89 -26.21
CA CYS A 13 25.73 -4.11 -26.17
C CYS A 13 26.93 -4.96 -26.61
N SER A 14 27.95 -4.31 -27.17
CA SER A 14 29.19 -4.97 -27.61
C SER A 14 30.11 -5.30 -26.44
N GLU A 15 30.18 -4.42 -25.45
CA GLU A 15 31.01 -4.54 -24.26
C GLU A 15 30.17 -4.32 -23.00
N VAL A 16 30.50 -5.09 -21.96
CA VAL A 16 29.81 -5.09 -20.68
C VAL A 16 30.81 -5.09 -19.54
N ARG A 17 30.49 -4.39 -18.45
CA ARG A 17 31.21 -4.55 -17.18
C ARG A 17 30.63 -5.74 -16.44
N VAL A 18 31.44 -6.77 -16.19
CA VAL A 18 31.01 -8.04 -15.62
C VAL A 18 31.31 -8.11 -14.13
N ILE A 19 30.31 -8.54 -13.37
CA ILE A 19 30.41 -8.94 -11.96
C ILE A 19 30.16 -10.46 -11.90
N GLY A 20 31.07 -11.20 -11.29
CA GLY A 20 30.97 -12.65 -11.11
C GLY A 20 29.84 -13.05 -10.14
N ALA A 21 29.57 -14.36 -10.05
CA ALA A 21 28.52 -14.92 -9.20
C ALA A 21 28.67 -14.55 -7.71
N GLU A 22 29.91 -14.64 -7.21
CA GLU A 22 30.27 -14.33 -5.82
C GLU A 22 30.38 -12.82 -5.53
N GLY A 23 30.30 -11.98 -6.57
CA GLY A 23 30.39 -10.52 -6.45
C GLY A 23 31.74 -9.92 -6.82
N ASP A 24 32.68 -10.73 -7.30
CA ASP A 24 33.98 -10.27 -7.78
C ASP A 24 33.84 -9.41 -9.04
N GLN A 25 34.67 -8.36 -9.14
CA GLN A 25 34.72 -7.51 -10.32
C GLN A 25 35.66 -8.15 -11.35
N VAL A 26 35.08 -8.73 -12.41
CA VAL A 26 35.85 -9.35 -13.51
C VAL A 26 36.44 -8.27 -14.42
N GLY A 27 35.73 -7.16 -14.60
CA GLY A 27 36.16 -6.03 -15.42
C GLY A 27 35.28 -5.83 -16.65
N ILE A 28 35.81 -5.15 -17.68
CA ILE A 28 35.10 -4.91 -18.93
C ILE A 28 35.46 -6.02 -19.91
N LEU A 29 34.44 -6.70 -20.43
CA LEU A 29 34.59 -7.80 -21.37
C LEU A 29 33.67 -7.62 -22.58
N PRO A 30 34.04 -8.18 -23.75
CA PRO A 30 33.10 -8.36 -24.84
C PRO A 30 31.90 -9.20 -24.39
N LEU A 31 30.70 -8.88 -24.88
CA LEU A 31 29.48 -9.59 -24.50
C LEU A 31 29.61 -11.11 -24.67
N ARG A 32 30.23 -11.57 -25.77
CA ARG A 32 30.43 -12.99 -26.06
C ARG A 32 31.22 -13.71 -24.95
N ALA A 33 32.33 -13.11 -24.50
CA ALA A 33 33.14 -13.69 -23.42
C ALA A 33 32.39 -13.71 -22.09
N ALA A 34 31.61 -12.66 -21.80
CA ALA A 34 30.77 -12.61 -20.60
C ALA A 34 29.66 -13.69 -20.61
N MET A 35 29.09 -13.98 -21.79
CA MET A 35 28.09 -15.06 -21.95
C MET A 35 28.72 -16.45 -21.80
N GLU A 36 29.92 -16.66 -22.36
CA GLU A 36 30.67 -17.92 -22.20
C GLU A 36 30.96 -18.18 -20.71
N MET A 37 31.45 -17.18 -19.97
CA MET A 37 31.68 -17.30 -18.52
C MET A 37 30.41 -17.70 -17.75
N ALA A 38 29.28 -17.05 -18.05
CA ALA A 38 28.02 -17.39 -17.41
C ALA A 38 27.59 -18.84 -17.72
N GLN A 39 27.79 -19.28 -18.97
CA GLN A 39 27.46 -20.63 -19.41
C GLN A 39 28.36 -21.70 -18.78
N GLU A 40 29.66 -21.44 -18.61
CA GLU A 40 30.61 -22.32 -17.92
C GLU A 40 30.21 -22.55 -16.45
N GLU A 41 29.69 -21.52 -15.79
CA GLU A 41 29.16 -21.61 -14.43
C GLU A 41 27.73 -22.18 -14.35
N GLY A 42 27.08 -22.41 -15.50
CA GLY A 42 25.67 -22.85 -15.57
C GLY A 42 24.68 -21.80 -15.05
N LEU A 43 25.03 -20.52 -15.15
CA LEU A 43 24.27 -19.36 -14.68
C LEU A 43 23.85 -18.46 -15.86
N ASP A 44 23.07 -17.41 -15.57
CA ASP A 44 22.68 -16.42 -16.57
C ASP A 44 23.53 -15.14 -16.45
N LEU A 45 23.86 -14.53 -17.59
CA LEU A 45 24.37 -13.17 -17.64
C LEU A 45 23.18 -12.20 -17.59
N VAL A 46 23.06 -11.42 -16.52
CA VAL A 46 21.91 -10.53 -16.30
C VAL A 46 22.34 -9.06 -16.33
N GLU A 47 21.73 -8.25 -17.20
CA GLU A 47 21.98 -6.81 -17.30
C GLU A 47 21.31 -6.07 -16.12
N VAL A 48 22.08 -5.70 -15.10
CA VAL A 48 21.57 -5.08 -13.86
C VAL A 48 21.54 -3.55 -13.92
N ALA A 49 22.45 -2.94 -14.68
CA ALA A 49 22.51 -1.49 -14.87
C ALA A 49 22.68 -1.13 -16.36
N PRO A 50 21.58 -1.07 -17.14
CA PRO A 50 21.62 -0.76 -18.56
C PRO A 50 22.01 0.70 -18.87
N GLN A 51 21.90 1.59 -17.89
CA GLN A 51 22.20 3.02 -18.06
C GLN A 51 23.68 3.38 -17.99
N GLU A 52 24.53 2.46 -17.53
CA GLU A 52 25.98 2.66 -17.41
C GLU A 52 26.67 2.49 -18.77
N THR A 53 27.82 3.13 -18.96
CA THR A 53 28.66 2.96 -20.16
C THR A 53 30.06 2.50 -19.76
N PRO A 54 30.45 1.23 -19.97
CA PRO A 54 29.64 0.11 -20.49
C PRO A 54 28.56 -0.38 -19.49
N PRO A 55 27.46 -1.00 -19.97
CA PRO A 55 26.40 -1.55 -19.10
C PRO A 55 26.95 -2.58 -18.12
N VAL A 56 26.39 -2.61 -16.90
CA VAL A 56 26.81 -3.57 -15.88
C VAL A 56 25.97 -4.83 -15.98
N CYS A 57 26.65 -5.95 -16.21
CA CYS A 57 26.09 -7.29 -16.20
C CYS A 57 26.62 -8.08 -15.01
N LYS A 58 25.75 -8.88 -14.40
CA LYS A 58 26.11 -9.77 -13.30
C LYS A 58 25.74 -11.20 -13.65
N ILE A 59 26.67 -12.12 -13.44
CA ILE A 59 26.45 -13.56 -13.56
C ILE A 59 25.64 -14.01 -12.34
N MET A 60 24.44 -14.54 -12.54
CA MET A 60 23.60 -15.07 -11.46
C MET A 60 22.45 -15.93 -11.98
N ASP A 61 21.87 -16.75 -11.11
CA ASP A 61 20.61 -17.45 -11.39
C ASP A 61 19.44 -16.46 -11.43
N TYR A 62 18.97 -16.15 -12.63
CA TYR A 62 17.89 -15.18 -12.84
C TYR A 62 16.55 -15.67 -12.27
N GLY A 63 16.28 -16.97 -12.35
CA GLY A 63 15.05 -17.58 -11.82
C GLY A 63 14.94 -17.41 -10.30
N LYS A 64 16.02 -17.73 -9.58
CA LYS A 64 16.13 -17.57 -8.12
C LYS A 64 16.10 -16.10 -7.73
N PHE A 65 16.73 -15.21 -8.49
CA PHE A 65 16.66 -13.77 -8.28
C PHE A 65 15.21 -13.25 -8.38
N LYS A 66 14.50 -13.63 -9.45
CA LYS A 66 13.10 -13.24 -9.67
C LYS A 66 12.19 -13.75 -8.55
N TYR A 67 12.39 -15.00 -8.11
CA TYR A 67 11.66 -15.55 -6.97
C TYR A 67 11.91 -14.76 -5.68
N LYS A 68 13.19 -14.50 -5.33
CA LYS A 68 13.55 -13.71 -4.14
C LYS A 68 12.97 -12.29 -4.19
N GLN A 69 13.03 -11.64 -5.35
CA GLN A 69 12.46 -10.30 -5.54
C GLN A 69 10.93 -10.34 -5.36
N SER A 70 10.25 -11.29 -6.00
CA SER A 70 8.79 -11.47 -5.86
C SER A 70 8.40 -11.73 -4.40
N LYS A 71 9.12 -12.62 -3.71
CA LYS A 71 8.90 -12.92 -2.29
C LYS A 71 9.08 -11.69 -1.41
N LYS A 72 10.16 -10.92 -1.59
CA LYS A 72 10.37 -9.65 -0.87
C LYS A 72 9.23 -8.66 -1.10
N VAL A 73 8.77 -8.50 -2.34
CA VAL A 73 7.65 -7.61 -2.67
C VAL A 73 6.35 -8.11 -2.04
N HIS A 74 6.10 -9.42 -2.05
CA HIS A 74 4.92 -10.02 -1.43
C HIS A 74 4.94 -9.87 0.10
N ASP A 75 6.07 -10.14 0.74
CA ASP A 75 6.26 -9.95 2.18
C ASP A 75 6.10 -8.47 2.57
N ALA A 76 6.65 -7.55 1.78
CA ALA A 76 6.47 -6.12 1.99
C ALA A 76 5.00 -5.68 1.86
N LYS A 77 4.29 -6.18 0.84
CA LYS A 77 2.84 -5.95 0.67
C LYS A 77 2.01 -6.54 1.80
N LYS A 78 2.37 -7.72 2.30
CA LYS A 78 1.68 -8.36 3.44
C LYS A 78 1.91 -7.59 4.74
N ARG A 79 3.10 -6.99 4.92
CA ARG A 79 3.44 -6.16 6.08
C ARG A 79 2.87 -4.75 6.00
N GLN A 80 2.57 -4.25 4.79
CA GLN A 80 1.90 -2.97 4.62
C GLN A 80 0.48 -3.08 5.20
N ARG A 81 0.28 -2.49 6.38
CA ARG A 81 -1.05 -2.39 7.01
C ARG A 81 -1.91 -1.48 6.13
N THR A 82 -2.77 -2.07 5.31
CA THR A 82 -3.70 -1.30 4.47
C THR A 82 -4.69 -0.59 5.39
N LEU A 83 -4.54 0.72 5.53
CA LEU A 83 -5.53 1.58 6.19
C LEU A 83 -6.80 1.55 5.34
N GLN A 84 -7.79 0.75 5.75
CA GLN A 84 -9.09 0.71 5.08
C GLN A 84 -10.00 1.79 5.66
N ILE A 85 -10.88 2.33 4.82
CA ILE A 85 -11.99 3.18 5.28
C ILE A 85 -13.20 2.26 5.49
N LYS A 86 -13.64 2.11 6.75
CA LYS A 86 -14.86 1.38 7.10
C LYS A 86 -16.01 2.37 7.19
N GLU A 87 -17.12 2.07 6.52
CA GLU A 87 -18.30 2.94 6.55
C GLU A 87 -19.32 2.45 7.57
N LEU A 88 -19.79 3.35 8.44
CA LEU A 88 -20.88 3.13 9.38
C LEU A 88 -22.03 4.07 9.06
N LYS A 89 -23.15 3.50 8.66
CA LYS A 89 -24.38 4.23 8.34
C LYS A 89 -25.28 4.33 9.56
N LEU A 90 -25.78 5.54 9.82
CA LEU A 90 -26.66 5.90 10.92
C LEU A 90 -27.99 6.44 10.37
N GLY A 91 -29.06 6.21 11.12
CA GLY A 91 -30.39 6.73 10.83
C GLY A 91 -30.69 7.97 11.70
N PRO A 92 -31.42 8.98 11.18
CA PRO A 92 -31.71 10.21 11.93
C PRO A 92 -32.64 10.00 13.14
N LYS A 93 -33.35 8.86 13.21
CA LYS A 93 -34.30 8.49 14.27
C LYS A 93 -33.91 7.20 14.99
N MET A 94 -32.62 6.88 15.07
CA MET A 94 -32.18 5.67 15.76
C MET A 94 -32.31 5.81 17.27
N GLU A 95 -32.58 4.69 17.92
CA GLU A 95 -32.65 4.61 19.38
C GLU A 95 -31.25 4.64 20.00
N GLU A 96 -31.18 4.99 21.28
CA GLU A 96 -29.91 5.08 22.02
C GLU A 96 -29.16 3.74 22.03
N HIS A 97 -29.86 2.60 22.08
CA HIS A 97 -29.24 1.29 22.04
C HIS A 97 -28.49 1.05 20.71
N ASP A 98 -29.13 1.34 19.59
CA ASP A 98 -28.52 1.23 18.26
C ASP A 98 -27.34 2.19 18.10
N PHE A 99 -27.41 3.36 18.73
CA PHE A 99 -26.34 4.35 18.77
C PHE A 99 -25.09 3.82 19.45
N GLN A 100 -25.25 3.33 20.66
CA GLN A 100 -24.14 2.74 21.41
C GLN A 100 -23.53 1.55 20.67
N PHE A 101 -24.34 0.74 19.99
CA PHE A 101 -23.83 -0.34 19.15
C PHE A 101 -22.95 0.17 17.99
N LYS A 102 -23.40 1.19 17.25
CA LYS A 102 -22.62 1.80 16.16
C LYS A 102 -21.36 2.51 16.67
N ALA A 103 -21.44 3.20 17.81
CA ALA A 103 -20.30 3.84 18.46
C ALA A 103 -19.23 2.81 18.85
N LYS A 104 -19.63 1.68 19.45
CA LYS A 104 -18.73 0.57 19.80
C LYS A 104 -18.06 -0.06 18.57
N HIS A 105 -18.80 -0.22 17.48
CA HIS A 105 -18.24 -0.68 16.21
C HIS A 105 -17.24 0.33 15.62
N GLY A 106 -17.55 1.63 15.69
CA GLY A 106 -16.64 2.70 15.30
C GLY A 106 -15.34 2.66 16.12
N ARG A 107 -15.47 2.50 17.44
CA ARG A 107 -14.33 2.33 18.37
C ARG A 107 -13.43 1.17 17.94
N ARG A 108 -14.02 -0.02 17.73
CA ARG A 108 -13.29 -1.21 17.30
C ARG A 108 -12.53 -0.97 15.99
N PHE A 109 -13.14 -0.32 14.99
CA PHE A 109 -12.46 -0.06 13.73
C PHE A 109 -11.29 0.92 13.87
N LEU A 110 -11.42 1.94 14.71
CA LEU A 110 -10.33 2.87 15.01
C LEU A 110 -9.18 2.16 15.77
N GLU A 111 -9.50 1.29 16.74
CA GLU A 111 -8.50 0.48 17.46
C GLU A 111 -7.76 -0.50 16.53
N GLU A 112 -8.47 -1.07 15.56
CA GLU A 112 -7.89 -1.90 14.49
C GLU A 112 -7.02 -1.08 13.51
N GLY A 113 -6.96 0.24 13.66
CA GLY A 113 -6.17 1.16 12.85
C GLY A 113 -6.82 1.54 11.53
N ASN A 114 -8.12 1.33 11.37
CA ASN A 114 -8.87 1.74 10.18
C ASN A 114 -9.44 3.13 10.35
N LYS A 115 -9.58 3.86 9.23
CA LYS A 115 -10.38 5.09 9.21
C LYS A 115 -11.86 4.71 9.21
N VAL A 116 -12.69 5.53 9.86
CA VAL A 116 -14.14 5.28 9.92
C VAL A 116 -14.86 6.45 9.29
N LYS A 117 -15.68 6.16 8.27
CA LYS A 117 -16.61 7.09 7.65
C LYS A 117 -17.98 6.90 8.28
N PHE A 118 -18.40 7.85 9.11
CA PHE A 118 -19.75 7.89 9.64
C PHE A 118 -20.65 8.64 8.66
N SER A 119 -21.79 8.04 8.29
CA SER A 119 -22.74 8.62 7.36
C SER A 119 -24.15 8.57 7.93
N VAL A 120 -24.80 9.73 8.08
CA VAL A 120 -26.23 9.83 8.43
C VAL A 120 -27.03 10.01 7.16
N PHE A 121 -27.91 9.07 6.82
CA PHE A 121 -28.75 9.12 5.62
C PHE A 121 -30.13 9.71 5.92
N PHE A 122 -30.56 10.71 5.15
CA PHE A 122 -31.88 11.33 5.31
C PHE A 122 -32.86 10.87 4.23
N ARG A 123 -34.10 10.51 4.60
CA ARG A 123 -35.16 10.15 3.64
C ARG A 123 -36.04 11.36 3.32
N GLY A 124 -36.08 11.77 2.04
CA GLY A 124 -37.05 12.76 1.55
C GLY A 124 -36.93 14.13 2.22
N ARG A 125 -38.00 14.59 2.90
CA ARG A 125 -38.07 15.90 3.57
C ARG A 125 -37.26 15.97 4.89
N GLU A 126 -36.66 14.88 5.32
CA GLU A 126 -35.86 14.83 6.55
C GLU A 126 -34.55 15.64 6.48
N ILE A 127 -34.15 16.10 5.28
CA ILE A 127 -33.00 17.01 5.11
C ILE A 127 -33.16 18.33 5.88
N MET A 128 -34.41 18.73 6.17
CA MET A 128 -34.73 19.90 7.01
C MET A 128 -34.24 19.70 8.46
N HIS A 129 -34.08 18.45 8.89
CA HIS A 129 -33.50 18.09 10.19
C HIS A 129 -32.00 17.77 10.11
N SER A 130 -31.29 18.37 9.16
CA SER A 130 -29.83 18.30 9.02
C SER A 130 -29.08 18.54 10.33
N HIS A 131 -29.59 19.43 11.19
CA HIS A 131 -29.04 19.71 12.52
C HIS A 131 -29.00 18.46 13.41
N LEU A 132 -29.98 17.55 13.33
CA LEU A 132 -29.99 16.31 14.13
C LEU A 132 -28.84 15.38 13.73
N GLY A 133 -28.60 15.22 12.43
CA GLY A 133 -27.48 14.39 11.95
C GLY A 133 -26.12 15.00 12.28
N LYS A 134 -25.99 16.33 12.20
CA LYS A 134 -24.78 17.03 12.63
C LYS A 134 -24.50 16.79 14.11
N ASN A 135 -25.49 17.03 14.98
CA ASN A 135 -25.35 16.82 16.43
C ASN A 135 -25.01 15.37 16.78
N MET A 136 -25.59 14.40 16.06
CA MET A 136 -25.30 12.97 16.24
C MET A 136 -23.84 12.62 15.89
N LEU A 137 -23.33 13.18 14.78
CA LEU A 137 -21.93 12.98 14.39
C LEU A 137 -20.96 13.69 15.35
N GLU A 138 -21.30 14.88 15.82
CA GLU A 138 -20.51 15.60 16.82
C GLU A 138 -20.45 14.84 18.15
N ARG A 139 -21.58 14.26 18.59
CA ARG A 139 -21.63 13.39 19.77
C ARG A 139 -20.74 12.15 19.59
N LEU A 140 -20.79 11.49 18.44
CA LEU A 140 -19.89 10.36 18.13
C LEU A 140 -18.42 10.78 18.14
N ALA A 141 -18.11 11.94 17.57
CA ALA A 141 -16.75 12.46 17.57
C ALA A 141 -16.24 12.66 19.01
N GLN A 142 -17.07 13.22 19.90
CA GLN A 142 -16.75 13.40 21.32
C GLN A 142 -16.53 12.06 22.03
N GLU A 143 -17.43 11.09 21.87
CA GLU A 143 -17.33 9.76 22.51
C GLU A 143 -16.12 8.93 22.04
N LEU A 144 -15.61 9.22 20.84
CA LEU A 144 -14.46 8.54 20.21
C LEU A 144 -13.20 9.42 20.16
N THR A 145 -13.20 10.58 20.82
CA THR A 145 -12.05 11.51 20.83
C THR A 145 -10.84 10.91 21.54
N ASP A 146 -11.03 9.94 22.43
CA ASP A 146 -9.96 9.21 23.13
C ASP A 146 -9.08 8.40 22.16
N ILE A 147 -9.69 7.76 21.17
CA ILE A 147 -9.03 6.81 20.25
C ILE A 147 -8.92 7.29 18.80
N GLY A 148 -9.65 8.35 18.43
CA GLY A 148 -9.71 8.86 17.07
C GLY A 148 -9.60 10.38 17.00
N THR A 149 -9.23 10.87 15.82
CA THR A 149 -9.19 12.29 15.47
C THR A 149 -10.07 12.54 14.25
N VAL A 150 -10.85 13.62 14.28
CA VAL A 150 -11.67 14.01 13.13
C VAL A 150 -10.73 14.48 12.00
N GLU A 151 -10.68 13.72 10.92
CA GLU A 151 -9.93 14.07 9.70
C GLU A 151 -10.78 14.95 8.78
N GLN A 152 -12.06 14.63 8.66
CA GLN A 152 -13.03 15.42 7.91
C GLN A 152 -14.25 15.68 8.80
N GLN A 153 -14.52 16.96 9.08
CA GLN A 153 -15.69 17.39 9.85
C GLN A 153 -17.00 16.99 9.15
N ALA A 154 -18.07 16.91 9.94
CA ALA A 154 -19.41 16.60 9.46
C ALA A 154 -19.85 17.57 8.35
N LYS A 155 -19.96 17.06 7.12
CA LYS A 155 -20.36 17.84 5.94
C LYS A 155 -21.55 17.17 5.26
N LEU A 156 -22.45 18.00 4.73
CA LEU A 156 -23.53 17.52 3.87
C LEU A 156 -22.98 17.17 2.48
N GLU A 157 -23.03 15.88 2.12
CA GLU A 157 -22.73 15.34 0.81
C GLU A 157 -24.02 14.79 0.19
N GLY A 158 -24.68 15.61 -0.63
CA GLY A 158 -25.96 15.27 -1.25
C GLY A 158 -27.08 15.13 -0.23
N ARG A 159 -27.52 13.88 0.01
CA ARG A 159 -28.58 13.54 1.00
C ARG A 159 -28.03 12.97 2.30
N ASN A 160 -26.72 13.00 2.49
CA ASN A 160 -26.05 12.39 3.65
C ASN A 160 -25.21 13.42 4.40
N PHE A 161 -25.18 13.35 5.72
CA PHE A 161 -24.11 13.98 6.49
C PHE A 161 -22.99 12.97 6.68
N VAL A 162 -21.77 13.35 6.32
CA VAL A 162 -20.60 12.49 6.32
C VAL A 162 -19.52 13.11 7.20
N MET A 163 -18.92 12.28 8.07
CA MET A 163 -17.74 12.62 8.86
C MET A 163 -16.72 11.49 8.74
N ILE A 164 -15.44 11.82 8.64
CA ILE A 164 -14.36 10.83 8.64
C ILE A 164 -13.49 11.02 9.87
N MET A 165 -13.33 9.95 10.63
CA MET A 165 -12.39 9.88 11.74
C MET A 165 -11.22 8.97 11.37
N ALA A 166 -10.01 9.43 11.66
CA ALA A 166 -8.81 8.64 11.62
C ALA A 166 -8.50 8.08 13.01
N PRO A 167 -7.90 6.88 13.11
CA PRO A 167 -7.38 6.41 14.37
C PRO A 167 -6.26 7.37 14.83
N LYS A 168 -6.22 7.69 16.11
CA LYS A 168 -5.03 8.35 16.65
C LYS A 168 -3.85 7.40 16.42
N ALA A 169 -2.74 7.92 15.89
CA ALA A 169 -1.53 7.13 15.79
C ALA A 169 -1.25 6.55 17.18
N GLN A 170 -1.20 5.23 17.29
CA GLN A 170 -0.65 4.59 18.48
C GLN A 170 0.74 5.19 18.63
N GLN A 171 0.94 6.01 19.66
CA GLN A 171 2.27 6.38 20.09
C GLN A 171 2.91 5.08 20.57
N THR A 172 3.54 4.38 19.65
CA THR A 172 4.49 3.30 19.91
C THR A 172 5.87 3.83 19.59
#